data_AF-A0A7D7QN57-F1
#
_entry.id   AF-A0A7D7QN57-F1
#
_cell.length_a   1.000
_cell.length_b   1.000
_cell.length_c   1.000
_cell.angle_alpha   90.00
_cell.angle_beta   90.00
_cell.angle_gamma   90.00
#
_symmetry.space_group_name_H-M   'P 1'
#
loop_
_entity.id
_entity.type
_entity.pdbx_description
1 polymer ?
#
loop_
_entity_poly.entity_id
_entity_poly.type
_entity_poly.pdbx_seq_one_letter_code
_entity_poly.pdbx_strand_id
1 'polypeptide(L)'
;MPKIQIAQDAAADELLSTDSFALLTGMLLDQQFPMERAFAGPAKIRDRFGTMDPVEIADADPEAFADLCSTPPAIHRYGRSMAGRVQALAKVVAEEYGGDASRIWTEASSGADLMARLRALPGFGEQKAKIFVALVAKQLDVKLSGWTTVAGDYSKKGYRSVADVTDPDSLQKVRDFKKAAKAAKAGKDADSA
;
A
#
# COMPACT_ATOMS: atom_id res chain seq x y z
N MET A 1 1.27 -4.01 -19.06
CA MET A 1 1.51 -3.46 -17.71
C MET A 1 2.00 -4.60 -16.83
N PRO A 2 2.91 -4.34 -15.87
CA PRO A 2 3.35 -5.37 -14.93
C PRO A 2 2.18 -5.83 -14.06
N LYS A 3 2.08 -7.14 -13.83
CA LYS A 3 1.01 -7.75 -13.03
C LYS A 3 1.39 -7.74 -11.55
N ILE A 4 0.65 -7.01 -10.75
CA ILE A 4 0.76 -7.03 -9.28
C ILE A 4 0.12 -8.32 -8.78
N GLN A 5 0.80 -9.05 -7.89
CA GLN A 5 0.30 -10.30 -7.31
C GLN A 5 0.35 -10.29 -5.77
N ILE A 6 0.16 -9.14 -5.14
CA ILE A 6 0.33 -9.00 -3.68
C ILE A 6 -0.86 -9.61 -2.91
N ALA A 7 -2.07 -9.51 -3.46
CA ALA A 7 -3.28 -10.00 -2.81
C ALA A 7 -3.42 -11.52 -2.89
N GLN A 8 -2.75 -12.17 -3.87
CA GLN A 8 -2.84 -13.61 -4.15
C GLN A 8 -4.27 -14.05 -4.47
N ASP A 9 -5.03 -13.13 -5.06
CA ASP A 9 -6.40 -13.31 -5.53
C ASP A 9 -6.50 -12.66 -6.90
N ALA A 10 -6.92 -13.41 -7.91
CA ALA A 10 -6.81 -12.97 -9.29
C ALA A 10 -7.60 -11.68 -9.58
N ALA A 11 -8.76 -11.48 -8.95
CA ALA A 11 -9.61 -10.32 -9.18
C ALA A 11 -9.07 -9.07 -8.45
N ALA A 12 -8.55 -9.25 -7.22
CA ALA A 12 -7.88 -8.17 -6.50
C ALA A 12 -6.55 -7.80 -7.15
N ASP A 13 -5.75 -8.77 -7.57
CA ASP A 13 -4.47 -8.58 -8.23
C ASP A 13 -4.63 -7.84 -9.58
N GLU A 14 -5.68 -8.16 -10.34
CA GLU A 14 -6.03 -7.40 -11.55
C GLU A 14 -6.35 -5.94 -11.20
N LEU A 15 -7.20 -5.70 -10.20
CA LEU A 15 -7.54 -4.34 -9.76
C LEU A 15 -6.29 -3.55 -9.33
N LEU A 16 -5.40 -4.16 -8.54
CA LEU A 16 -4.15 -3.52 -8.12
C LEU A 16 -3.20 -3.22 -9.29
N SER A 17 -3.32 -3.96 -10.39
CA SER A 17 -2.51 -3.77 -11.60
C SER A 17 -3.03 -2.66 -12.50
N THR A 18 -4.34 -2.38 -12.46
CA THR A 18 -5.00 -1.43 -13.37
C THR A 18 -5.47 -0.15 -12.69
N ASP A 19 -5.61 -0.13 -11.36
CA ASP A 19 -6.10 1.00 -10.59
C ASP A 19 -5.05 1.50 -9.58
N SER A 20 -4.52 2.69 -9.86
CA SER A 20 -3.45 3.30 -9.08
C SER A 20 -3.90 3.67 -7.66
N PHE A 21 -5.17 4.04 -7.48
CA PHE A 21 -5.71 4.38 -6.16
C PHE A 21 -5.97 3.12 -5.34
N ALA A 22 -6.39 2.02 -5.97
CA ALA A 22 -6.50 0.72 -5.34
C ALA A 22 -5.13 0.25 -4.81
N LEU A 23 -4.07 0.37 -5.62
CA LEU A 23 -2.71 0.01 -5.20
C LEU A 23 -2.23 0.82 -3.99
N LEU A 24 -2.43 2.15 -4.04
CA LEU A 24 -2.10 3.05 -2.94
C LEU A 24 -2.91 2.72 -1.67
N THR A 25 -4.20 2.42 -1.83
CA THR A 25 -5.09 2.01 -0.75
C THR A 25 -4.67 0.68 -0.12
N GLY A 26 -4.23 -0.29 -0.91
CA GLY A 26 -3.68 -1.55 -0.41
C GLY A 26 -2.49 -1.33 0.54
N MET A 27 -1.59 -0.40 0.17
CA MET A 27 -0.48 0.01 1.03
C MET A 27 -0.94 0.77 2.28
N LEU A 28 -1.97 1.62 2.19
CA LEU A 28 -2.56 2.28 3.36
C LEU A 28 -3.04 1.24 4.40
N LEU A 29 -3.68 0.17 3.94
CA LEU A 29 -4.24 -0.91 4.75
C LEU A 29 -3.19 -1.90 5.29
N ASP A 30 -1.97 -1.94 4.74
CA ASP A 30 -0.87 -2.81 5.23
C ASP A 30 -0.28 -2.26 6.54
N GLN A 31 -1.06 -2.37 7.62
CA GLN A 31 -0.62 -2.04 8.96
C GLN A 31 -1.12 -3.06 9.97
N GLN A 32 -0.16 -3.76 10.59
CA GLN A 32 -0.46 -4.78 11.61
C GLN A 32 -1.50 -5.83 11.15
N PHE A 33 -1.53 -6.13 9.85
CA PHE A 33 -2.50 -7.00 9.21
C PHE A 33 -1.78 -7.84 8.16
N PRO A 34 -2.26 -9.06 7.81
CA PRO A 34 -1.64 -9.83 6.74
C PRO A 34 -1.66 -9.04 5.43
N MET A 35 -0.50 -8.92 4.76
CA MET A 35 -0.35 -8.02 3.62
C MET A 35 -1.28 -8.38 2.46
N GLU A 36 -1.49 -9.67 2.23
CA GLU A 36 -2.36 -10.19 1.16
C GLU A 36 -3.80 -9.76 1.40
N ARG A 37 -4.25 -9.82 2.66
CA ARG A 37 -5.57 -9.36 3.06
C ARG A 37 -5.72 -7.85 3.01
N ALA A 38 -4.64 -7.10 3.30
CA ALA A 38 -4.63 -5.65 3.18
C ALA A 38 -4.78 -5.23 1.71
N PHE A 39 -4.00 -5.84 0.82
CA PHE A 39 -4.02 -5.58 -0.62
C PHE A 39 -5.26 -6.16 -1.32
N ALA A 40 -5.97 -7.11 -0.72
CA ALA A 40 -7.33 -7.50 -1.15
C ALA A 40 -8.43 -6.51 -0.71
N GLY A 41 -8.13 -5.60 0.23
CA GLY A 41 -9.07 -4.61 0.76
C GLY A 41 -9.73 -3.72 -0.30
N PRO A 42 -8.98 -3.12 -1.25
CA PRO A 42 -9.54 -2.30 -2.33
C PRO A 42 -10.59 -3.02 -3.17
N ALA A 43 -10.40 -4.31 -3.49
CA ALA A 43 -11.39 -5.08 -4.26
C ALA A 43 -12.73 -5.18 -3.52
N LYS A 44 -12.70 -5.37 -2.19
CA LYS A 44 -13.91 -5.36 -1.36
C LYS A 44 -14.58 -3.99 -1.30
N ILE A 45 -13.81 -2.90 -1.34
CA ILE A 45 -14.38 -1.55 -1.43
C ILE A 45 -15.09 -1.42 -2.77
N ARG A 46 -14.40 -1.70 -3.88
CA ARG A 46 -14.99 -1.68 -5.23
C ARG A 46 -16.27 -2.51 -5.32
N ASP A 47 -16.27 -3.74 -4.82
CA ASP A 47 -17.41 -4.64 -4.95
C ASP A 47 -18.65 -4.18 -4.13
N ARG A 48 -18.45 -3.38 -3.07
CA ARG A 48 -19.52 -2.93 -2.17
C ARG A 48 -19.97 -1.50 -2.45
N PHE A 49 -19.01 -0.62 -2.74
CA PHE A 49 -19.23 0.79 -3.01
C PHE A 49 -19.47 1.05 -4.50
N GLY A 50 -18.95 0.20 -5.38
CA GLY A 50 -19.14 0.24 -6.84
C GLY A 50 -17.93 0.75 -7.62
N THR A 51 -17.03 1.49 -6.97
CA THR A 51 -15.90 2.13 -7.63
C THR A 51 -14.67 2.24 -6.72
N MET A 52 -13.52 2.51 -7.33
CA MET A 52 -12.30 2.99 -6.66
C MET A 52 -11.97 4.45 -7.03
N ASP A 53 -12.91 5.19 -7.62
CA ASP A 53 -12.76 6.61 -7.92
C ASP A 53 -12.51 7.40 -6.60
N PRO A 54 -11.38 8.11 -6.47
CA PRO A 54 -11.07 8.89 -5.27
C PRO A 54 -12.09 10.00 -4.99
N VAL A 55 -12.69 10.60 -6.01
CA VAL A 55 -13.67 11.68 -5.84
C VAL A 55 -14.94 11.11 -5.21
N GLU A 56 -15.47 10.02 -5.78
CA GLU A 56 -16.68 9.37 -5.24
C GLU A 56 -16.46 8.85 -3.80
N ILE A 57 -15.28 8.25 -3.52
CA ILE A 57 -14.95 7.77 -2.18
C ILE A 57 -14.81 8.92 -1.18
N ALA A 58 -14.19 10.04 -1.59
CA ALA A 58 -14.04 11.22 -0.75
C ALA A 58 -15.39 11.86 -0.39
N ASP A 59 -16.33 11.88 -1.35
CA ASP A 59 -17.65 12.49 -1.20
C ASP A 59 -18.70 11.57 -0.54
N ALA A 60 -18.38 10.27 -0.40
CA ALA A 60 -19.28 9.31 0.24
C ALA A 60 -19.62 9.68 1.68
N ASP A 61 -20.87 9.42 2.10
CA ASP A 61 -21.27 9.56 3.49
C ASP A 61 -20.35 8.73 4.41
N PRO A 62 -19.68 9.35 5.41
CA PRO A 62 -18.67 8.65 6.21
C PRO A 62 -19.20 7.45 7.00
N GLU A 63 -20.44 7.51 7.48
CA GLU A 63 -21.03 6.43 8.27
C GLU A 63 -21.41 5.25 7.38
N ALA A 64 -22.09 5.52 6.25
CA ALA A 64 -22.44 4.51 5.27
C ALA A 64 -21.19 3.85 4.66
N PHE A 65 -20.17 4.63 4.29
CA PHE A 65 -18.93 4.08 3.76
C PHE A 65 -18.19 3.20 4.78
N ALA A 66 -18.19 3.61 6.05
CA ALA A 66 -17.64 2.81 7.13
C ALA A 66 -18.40 1.49 7.35
N ASP A 67 -19.72 1.47 7.21
CA ASP A 67 -20.54 0.26 7.30
C ASP A 67 -20.17 -0.73 6.19
N LEU A 68 -20.03 -0.25 4.95
CA LEU A 68 -19.58 -1.06 3.82
C LEU A 68 -18.18 -1.64 4.08
N CYS A 69 -17.24 -0.83 4.58
CA CYS A 69 -15.87 -1.26 4.86
C CYS A 69 -15.77 -2.27 6.02
N SER A 70 -16.69 -2.19 6.99
CA SER A 70 -16.70 -3.04 8.19
C SER A 70 -17.54 -4.32 8.03
N THR A 71 -18.36 -4.42 6.98
CA THR A 71 -19.15 -5.61 6.66
C THR A 71 -18.28 -6.87 6.57
N PRO A 72 -18.53 -7.93 7.38
CA PRO A 72 -17.78 -9.17 7.34
C PRO A 72 -17.88 -9.90 5.97
N PRO A 73 -16.77 -10.43 5.42
CA PRO A 73 -15.40 -10.25 5.89
C PRO A 73 -14.89 -8.82 5.59
N ALA A 74 -14.56 -8.04 6.62
CA ALA A 74 -14.18 -6.63 6.50
C ALA A 74 -12.91 -6.40 5.65
N ILE A 75 -12.71 -5.16 5.21
CA ILE A 75 -11.49 -4.73 4.48
C ILE A 75 -10.23 -4.82 5.36
N HIS A 76 -10.41 -4.68 6.67
CA HIS A 76 -9.36 -4.70 7.67
C HIS A 76 -9.94 -5.14 9.02
N ARG A 77 -9.09 -5.60 9.95
CA ARG A 77 -9.52 -5.89 11.34
C ARG A 77 -10.05 -4.66 12.10
N TYR A 78 -9.80 -3.47 11.58
CA TYR A 78 -10.27 -2.17 12.10
C TYR A 78 -11.11 -1.46 11.02
N GLY A 79 -12.08 -2.16 10.42
CA GLY A 79 -12.81 -1.72 9.23
C GLY A 79 -13.31 -0.28 9.26
N ARG A 80 -14.08 0.12 10.29
CA ARG A 80 -14.62 1.48 10.44
C ARG A 80 -13.52 2.55 10.55
N SER A 81 -12.45 2.30 11.32
CA SER A 81 -11.33 3.25 11.43
C SER A 81 -10.52 3.35 10.14
N MET A 82 -10.35 2.24 9.42
CA MET A 82 -9.67 2.26 8.13
C MET A 82 -10.50 2.95 7.05
N ALA A 83 -11.83 2.85 7.08
CA ALA A 83 -12.71 3.54 6.15
C ALA A 83 -12.44 5.06 6.14
N GLY A 84 -12.42 5.70 7.31
CA GLY A 84 -12.11 7.13 7.42
C GLY A 84 -10.71 7.50 6.92
N ARG A 85 -9.73 6.59 7.06
CA ARG A 85 -8.37 6.80 6.50
C ARG A 85 -8.36 6.69 4.98
N VAL A 86 -9.15 5.76 4.42
CA VAL A 86 -9.32 5.63 2.97
C VAL A 86 -9.96 6.89 2.40
N GLN A 87 -11.02 7.42 3.02
CA GLN A 87 -11.63 8.69 2.58
C GLN A 87 -10.66 9.87 2.70
N ALA A 88 -9.88 9.96 3.78
CA ALA A 88 -8.87 11.00 3.92
C ALA A 88 -7.79 10.92 2.83
N LEU A 89 -7.35 9.71 2.47
CA LEU A 89 -6.44 9.49 1.36
C LEU A 89 -7.09 9.85 0.01
N ALA A 90 -8.34 9.44 -0.19
CA ALA A 90 -9.13 9.73 -1.40
C ALA A 90 -9.25 11.23 -1.62
N LYS A 91 -9.54 11.98 -0.57
CA LYS A 91 -9.63 13.44 -0.58
C LYS A 91 -8.35 14.10 -1.08
N VAL A 92 -7.18 13.70 -0.55
CA VAL A 92 -5.90 14.24 -1.01
C VAL A 92 -5.65 13.91 -2.48
N VAL A 93 -5.96 12.69 -2.91
CA VAL A 93 -5.81 12.29 -4.32
C VAL A 93 -6.76 13.08 -5.24
N ALA A 94 -8.01 13.29 -4.83
CA ALA A 94 -8.99 14.09 -5.55
C ALA A 94 -8.54 15.56 -5.68
N GLU A 95 -8.19 16.20 -4.56
CA GLU A 95 -7.89 17.63 -4.50
C GLU A 95 -6.51 17.99 -5.08
N GLU A 96 -5.46 17.22 -4.74
CA GLU A 96 -4.09 17.59 -5.11
C GLU A 96 -3.60 16.90 -6.39
N TYR A 97 -4.18 15.74 -6.73
CA TYR A 97 -3.77 14.93 -7.88
C TYR A 97 -4.88 14.77 -8.94
N GLY A 98 -6.01 15.46 -8.78
CA GLY A 98 -7.09 15.47 -9.76
C GLY A 98 -7.75 14.09 -9.96
N GLY A 99 -7.80 13.28 -8.90
CA GLY A 99 -8.38 11.93 -8.93
C GLY A 99 -7.45 10.85 -9.49
N ASP A 100 -6.26 11.20 -9.97
CA ASP A 100 -5.28 10.23 -10.49
C ASP A 100 -4.12 10.03 -9.51
N ALA A 101 -4.20 8.95 -8.72
CA ALA A 101 -3.15 8.59 -7.77
C ALA A 101 -1.79 8.33 -8.44
N SER A 102 -1.74 7.98 -9.72
CA SER A 102 -0.48 7.69 -10.41
C SER A 102 0.44 8.91 -10.51
N ARG A 103 -0.15 10.11 -10.55
CA ARG A 103 0.56 11.40 -10.58
C ARG A 103 1.47 11.61 -9.38
N ILE A 104 1.21 10.94 -8.26
CA ILE A 104 2.09 10.94 -7.09
C ILE A 104 3.51 10.48 -7.47
N TRP A 105 3.64 9.47 -8.33
CA TRP A 105 4.93 8.92 -8.74
C TRP A 105 5.36 9.22 -10.17
N THR A 106 4.42 9.43 -11.10
CA THR A 106 4.76 9.76 -12.49
C THR A 106 5.20 11.23 -12.65
N GLU A 107 4.74 12.14 -11.80
CA GLU A 107 5.11 13.57 -11.83
C GLU A 107 6.18 13.95 -10.80
N ALA A 108 6.69 12.98 -10.06
CA ALA A 108 7.79 13.21 -9.12
C ALA A 108 9.12 13.40 -9.87
N SER A 109 9.84 14.45 -9.51
CA SER A 109 11.11 14.84 -10.16
C SER A 109 12.31 13.99 -9.72
N SER A 110 12.22 13.33 -8.57
CA SER A 110 13.28 12.51 -7.99
C SER A 110 12.72 11.54 -6.96
N GLY A 111 13.54 10.58 -6.51
CA GLY A 111 13.20 9.72 -5.38
C GLY A 111 12.93 10.52 -4.09
N ALA A 112 13.65 11.62 -3.87
CA ALA A 112 13.43 12.50 -2.72
C ALA A 112 12.08 13.22 -2.79
N ASP A 113 11.70 13.71 -3.97
CA ASP A 113 10.38 14.31 -4.23
C ASP A 113 9.26 13.28 -4.03
N LEU A 114 9.37 12.10 -4.63
CA LEU A 114 8.41 11.02 -4.44
C LEU A 114 8.26 10.64 -2.95
N MET A 115 9.38 10.53 -2.23
CA MET A 115 9.37 10.24 -0.80
C MET A 115 8.66 11.35 0.00
N ALA A 116 8.84 12.62 -0.36
CA ALA A 116 8.15 13.75 0.27
C ALA A 116 6.64 13.70 0.01
N ARG A 117 6.23 13.50 -1.25
CA ARG A 117 4.81 13.34 -1.65
C ARG A 117 4.14 12.21 -0.89
N LEU A 118 4.77 11.04 -0.84
CA LEU A 118 4.23 9.88 -0.12
C LEU A 118 4.10 10.15 1.39
N ARG A 119 5.05 10.83 2.02
CA ARG A 119 4.98 11.15 3.46
C ARG A 119 3.91 12.18 3.80
N ALA A 120 3.49 13.00 2.83
CA ALA A 120 2.39 13.95 3.00
C ALA A 120 1.01 13.25 3.02
N LEU A 121 0.92 12.03 2.48
CA LEU A 121 -0.35 11.31 2.41
C LEU A 121 -0.83 10.84 3.80
N PRO A 122 -2.14 10.94 4.09
CA PRO A 122 -2.73 10.42 5.31
C PRO A 122 -2.41 8.94 5.52
N GLY A 123 -1.80 8.60 6.66
CA GLY A 123 -1.47 7.21 7.00
C GLY A 123 -0.17 6.66 6.39
N PHE A 124 0.62 7.50 5.72
CA PHE A 124 1.95 7.15 5.18
C PHE A 124 3.09 7.69 6.05
N GLY A 125 3.44 6.91 7.07
CA GLY A 125 4.67 7.11 7.82
C GLY A 125 5.92 6.77 7.01
N GLU A 126 7.10 7.11 7.54
CA GLU A 126 8.38 6.96 6.84
C GLU A 126 8.61 5.57 6.26
N GLN A 127 8.43 4.51 7.04
CA GLN A 127 8.66 3.15 6.58
C GLN A 127 7.74 2.78 5.40
N LYS A 128 6.46 3.15 5.49
CA LYS A 128 5.47 2.87 4.44
C LYS A 128 5.83 3.58 3.14
N ALA A 129 6.22 4.86 3.24
CA ALA A 129 6.69 5.63 2.10
C ALA A 129 7.93 4.98 1.46
N LYS A 130 8.93 4.54 2.24
CA LYS A 130 10.11 3.83 1.69
C LYS A 130 9.74 2.55 0.94
N ILE A 131 8.82 1.76 1.49
CA ILE A 131 8.37 0.52 0.85
C ILE A 131 7.61 0.86 -0.44
N PHE A 132 6.77 1.89 -0.45
CA PHE A 132 6.01 2.25 -1.65
C PHE A 132 6.93 2.81 -2.76
N VAL A 133 7.96 3.60 -2.42
CA VAL A 133 9.02 3.96 -3.37
C VAL A 133 9.66 2.71 -3.99
N ALA A 134 10.00 1.72 -3.16
CA ALA A 134 10.56 0.46 -3.66
C ALA A 134 9.56 -0.31 -4.53
N LEU A 135 8.27 -0.31 -4.18
CA LEU A 135 7.22 -1.01 -4.93
C LEU A 135 7.09 -0.42 -6.33
N VAL A 136 6.93 0.90 -6.47
CA VAL A 136 6.79 1.53 -7.78
C VAL A 136 8.06 1.38 -8.62
N ALA A 137 9.25 1.43 -8.01
CA ALA A 137 10.50 1.24 -8.74
C ALA A 137 10.72 -0.22 -9.19
N LYS A 138 10.37 -1.20 -8.36
CA LYS A 138 10.62 -2.63 -8.63
C LYS A 138 9.54 -3.26 -9.50
N GLN A 139 8.28 -2.92 -9.25
CA GLN A 139 7.15 -3.57 -9.92
C GLN A 139 6.56 -2.72 -11.03
N LEU A 140 6.59 -1.38 -10.93
CA LEU A 140 6.05 -0.47 -11.97
C LEU A 140 7.14 0.17 -12.85
N ASP A 141 8.41 -0.19 -12.62
CA ASP A 141 9.60 0.34 -13.33
C ASP A 141 9.80 1.87 -13.21
N VAL A 142 9.23 2.51 -12.18
CA VAL A 142 9.37 3.95 -11.92
C VAL A 142 10.65 4.22 -11.14
N LYS A 143 11.79 4.19 -11.84
CA LYS A 143 13.14 4.30 -11.24
C LYS A 143 13.68 5.74 -11.25
N LEU A 144 13.05 6.61 -10.46
CA LEU A 144 13.48 8.01 -10.32
C LEU A 144 14.89 8.15 -9.75
N SER A 145 15.63 9.19 -10.16
CA SER A 145 16.97 9.45 -9.63
C SER A 145 16.98 9.49 -8.10
N GLY A 146 17.90 8.76 -7.46
CA GLY A 146 18.02 8.69 -6.00
C GLY A 146 16.97 7.83 -5.28
N TRP A 147 16.11 7.08 -5.98
CA TRP A 147 15.08 6.23 -5.35
C TRP A 147 15.68 5.18 -4.40
N THR A 148 16.84 4.61 -4.72
CA THR A 148 17.51 3.59 -3.91
C THR A 148 17.95 4.15 -2.55
N THR A 149 18.44 5.39 -2.54
CA THR A 149 18.87 6.10 -1.33
C THR A 149 17.69 6.29 -0.37
N VAL A 150 16.56 6.78 -0.87
CA VAL A 150 15.39 7.05 -0.01
C VAL A 150 14.67 5.78 0.43
N ALA A 151 14.58 4.77 -0.45
CA ALA A 151 14.00 3.47 -0.12
C ALA A 151 14.89 2.65 0.84
N GLY A 152 16.18 2.98 0.91
CA GLY A 152 17.15 2.37 1.83
C GLY A 152 17.22 0.86 1.63
N ASP A 153 17.09 0.11 2.72
CA ASP A 153 17.13 -1.35 2.69
C ASP A 153 16.10 -1.99 1.74
N TYR A 154 14.95 -1.34 1.54
CA TYR A 154 13.91 -1.84 0.63
C TYR A 154 14.31 -1.75 -0.85
N SER A 155 15.37 -1.03 -1.20
CA SER A 155 15.93 -1.01 -2.56
C SER A 155 16.85 -2.20 -2.87
N LYS A 156 17.38 -2.87 -1.83
CA LYS A 156 18.31 -3.98 -1.99
C LYS A 156 17.63 -5.18 -2.64
N LYS A 157 18.42 -6.04 -3.29
CA LYS A 157 17.97 -7.36 -3.74
C LYS A 157 17.56 -8.21 -2.53
N GLY A 158 16.57 -9.08 -2.74
CA GLY A 158 16.03 -9.99 -1.71
C GLY A 158 14.54 -9.75 -1.45
N TYR A 159 14.02 -10.39 -0.40
CA TYR A 159 12.60 -10.43 -0.09
C TYR A 159 12.33 -9.70 1.22
N ARG A 160 12.16 -8.38 1.17
CA ARG A 160 12.15 -7.51 2.36
C ARG A 160 10.77 -6.96 2.68
N SER A 161 9.92 -6.80 1.67
CA SER A 161 8.63 -6.11 1.81
C SER A 161 7.65 -6.50 0.70
N VAL A 162 6.45 -5.91 0.73
CA VAL A 162 5.44 -6.10 -0.34
C VAL A 162 5.97 -5.72 -1.73
N ALA A 163 6.95 -4.81 -1.81
CA ALA A 163 7.63 -4.45 -3.05
C ALA A 163 8.33 -5.64 -3.73
N ASP A 164 8.62 -6.71 -2.97
CA ASP A 164 9.32 -7.91 -3.44
C ASP A 164 8.37 -9.10 -3.68
N VAL A 165 7.06 -8.90 -3.55
CA VAL A 165 6.05 -9.94 -3.76
C VAL A 165 5.54 -9.86 -5.20
N THR A 166 5.91 -10.85 -6.01
CA THR A 166 5.52 -10.97 -7.42
C THR A 166 4.76 -12.26 -7.74
N ASP A 167 4.72 -13.21 -6.80
CA ASP A 167 4.13 -14.54 -6.93
C ASP A 167 3.96 -15.18 -5.53
N PRO A 168 3.35 -16.37 -5.40
CA PRO A 168 3.21 -17.05 -4.10
C PRO A 168 4.54 -17.40 -3.42
N ASP A 169 5.58 -17.72 -4.19
CA ASP A 169 6.88 -18.13 -3.65
C ASP A 169 7.63 -16.95 -3.01
N SER A 170 7.64 -15.81 -3.69
CA SER A 170 8.20 -14.55 -3.21
C SER A 170 7.44 -14.03 -2.00
N LEU A 171 6.12 -14.20 -1.95
CA LEU A 171 5.34 -13.91 -0.75
C LEU A 171 5.83 -14.70 0.45
N GLN A 172 6.02 -16.01 0.30
CA GLN A 172 6.50 -16.87 1.38
C GLN A 172 7.89 -16.42 1.84
N LYS A 173 8.80 -16.10 0.91
CA LYS A 173 10.14 -15.59 1.24
C LYS A 173 10.10 -14.25 1.99
N VAL A 174 9.18 -13.34 1.65
CA VAL A 174 8.99 -12.08 2.39
C VAL A 174 8.47 -12.35 3.80
N ARG A 175 7.55 -13.31 3.99
CA ARG A 175 7.06 -13.71 5.32
C ARG A 175 8.20 -14.27 6.17
N ASP A 176 9.02 -15.14 5.60
CA ASP A 176 10.16 -15.75 6.29
C ASP A 176 11.18 -14.69 6.71
N PHE A 177 11.48 -13.73 5.83
CA PHE A 177 12.33 -12.59 6.15
C PHE A 177 11.77 -11.74 7.30
N LYS A 178 10.47 -11.37 7.24
CA LYS A 178 9.82 -10.59 8.31
C LYS A 178 9.84 -11.34 9.65
N LYS A 179 9.63 -12.66 9.63
CA LYS A 179 9.70 -13.53 10.82
C LYS A 179 11.11 -13.57 11.41
N ALA A 180 12.12 -13.78 10.57
CA ALA A 180 13.53 -13.78 11.00
C ALA A 180 13.97 -12.43 11.57
N ALA A 181 13.60 -11.32 10.91
CA ALA A 181 13.91 -9.97 11.39
C ALA A 181 13.26 -9.67 12.75
N LYS A 182 12.02 -10.11 12.97
CA LYS A 182 11.34 -9.97 14.26
C LYS A 182 12.04 -10.78 15.36
N ALA A 183 12.44 -12.02 15.07
CA ALA A 183 13.18 -12.87 16.00
C ALA A 183 14.54 -12.26 16.37
N ALA A 184 15.28 -11.75 15.38
CA ALA A 184 16.57 -11.09 15.61
C ALA A 184 16.45 -9.82 16.47
N LYS A 185 15.36 -9.05 16.31
CA LYS A 185 15.12 -7.88 17.16
C LYS A 185 14.79 -8.27 18.59
N ALA A 186 13.92 -9.26 18.79
CA ALA A 186 13.58 -9.77 20.13
C ALA A 186 14.81 -10.35 20.86
N GLY A 187 15.73 -11.01 20.15
CA GLY A 187 16.98 -11.49 20.73
C GLY A 187 17.93 -10.38 21.16
N LYS A 188 18.01 -9.28 20.39
CA LYS A 188 18.83 -8.10 20.77
C LYS A 188 18.27 -7.36 21.98
N ASP A 189 16.95 -7.25 22.08
CA ASP A 189 16.30 -6.61 23.22
C ASP A 189 16.48 -7.44 24.51
N ALA A 190 16.62 -8.77 24.39
CA ALA A 190 16.89 -9.66 25.52
C ALA A 190 18.37 -9.70 25.96
N ASP A 191 19.31 -9.45 25.04
CA ASP A 191 20.76 -9.42 25.33
C ASP A 191 21.24 -8.03 25.81
N SER A 192 20.37 -7.02 25.71
CA SER A 192 20.61 -5.64 26.17
C SER A 192 19.94 -5.31 27.51
N ALA A 193 19.28 -6.29 28.14
CA ALA A 193 18.53 -6.17 29.40
C ALA A 193 19.20 -7.01 30.50
#